data_AF-A0A958ZLZ5-F1
#
_entry.id   AF-A0A958ZLZ5-F1
#
_cell.length_a   1.000
_cell.length_b   1.000
_cell.length_c   1.000
_cell.angle_alpha   90.00
_cell.angle_beta   90.00
_cell.angle_gamma   90.00
#
_symmetry.space_group_name_H-M   'P 1'
#
loop_
_entity.id
_entity.type
_entity.pdbx_description
1 polymer ?
#
loop_
_entity_poly.entity_id
_entity_poly.type
_entity_poly.pdbx_seq_one_letter_code
_entity_poly.pdbx_strand_id
1 'polypeptide(L)'
;MPDVPLFVITSNYTFSGAEEFSYNMQTQKRATLVGQTTGGGANPGGGRPINANLTVFIPTGRAINPITKTNWEGVGVIPEVKASEEEAYEKAYQMAKSAAETFRAKRNAKLGNLMTSLNKDLETYDADKSESVIQEDLQKCVEANILEEWNINMM
;
A
#
# COMPACT_ATOMS: atom_id res chain seq x y z
N MET A 1 2.88 -7.49 3.81
CA MET A 1 1.55 -6.84 3.92
C MET A 1 1.19 -6.06 2.64
N PRO A 2 1.16 -6.69 1.46
CA PRO A 2 0.77 -5.97 0.23
C PRO A 2 -0.71 -5.56 0.25
N ASP A 3 -1.58 -6.33 0.92
CA ASP A 3 -3.04 -6.15 0.85
C ASP A 3 -3.62 -5.17 1.87
N VAL A 4 -2.79 -4.65 2.80
CA VAL A 4 -3.26 -3.66 3.77
C VAL A 4 -3.56 -2.35 3.02
N PRO A 5 -4.78 -1.80 3.14
CA PRO A 5 -5.15 -0.54 2.49
C PRO A 5 -4.16 0.58 2.84
N LEU A 6 -3.77 1.36 1.84
CA LEU A 6 -2.81 2.46 1.98
C LEU A 6 -3.36 3.72 1.34
N PHE A 7 -3.18 4.84 2.04
CA PHE A 7 -3.60 6.15 1.62
C PHE A 7 -2.42 7.11 1.73
N VAL A 8 -2.27 8.00 0.76
CA VAL A 8 -1.21 9.02 0.74
C VAL A 8 -1.90 10.37 0.65
N ILE A 9 -1.56 11.28 1.57
CA ILE A 9 -2.07 12.64 1.53
C ILE A 9 -1.09 13.52 0.77
N THR A 10 -1.58 14.30 -0.19
CA THR A 10 -0.76 15.24 -0.97
C THR A 10 -1.34 16.65 -0.94
N SER A 11 -0.49 17.66 -1.06
CA SER A 11 -0.86 19.07 -1.21
C SER A 11 -0.13 19.71 -2.39
N ASN A 12 -0.50 20.94 -2.74
CA ASN A 12 0.23 21.74 -3.73
C ASN A 12 1.70 22.05 -3.33
N TYR A 13 2.06 21.88 -2.05
CA TYR A 13 3.44 21.96 -1.55
C TYR A 13 4.24 20.66 -1.68
N THR A 14 3.56 19.53 -1.97
CA THR A 14 4.26 18.26 -2.19
C THR A 14 5.10 18.37 -3.46
N PHE A 15 6.40 18.08 -3.35
CA PHE A 15 7.35 18.31 -4.42
C PHE A 15 8.47 17.26 -4.44
N SER A 16 9.09 17.04 -5.60
CA SER A 16 10.28 16.20 -5.78
C SER A 16 10.04 14.73 -5.38
N GLY A 17 10.90 14.12 -4.58
CA GLY A 17 10.82 12.69 -4.24
C GLY A 17 9.48 12.26 -3.62
N ALA A 18 8.76 13.16 -2.95
CA ALA A 18 7.42 12.88 -2.45
C ALA A 18 6.40 12.68 -3.59
N GLU A 19 6.58 13.39 -4.70
CA GLU A 19 5.77 13.21 -5.90
C GLU A 19 6.13 11.89 -6.59
N GLU A 20 7.41 11.54 -6.68
CA GLU A 20 7.84 10.26 -7.24
C GLU A 20 7.20 9.09 -6.48
N PHE A 21 7.27 9.13 -5.14
CA PHE A 21 6.63 8.13 -4.28
C PHE A 21 5.12 8.06 -4.54
N SER A 22 4.44 9.21 -4.55
CA SER A 22 2.99 9.29 -4.75
C SER A 22 2.58 8.76 -6.13
N TYR A 23 3.28 9.17 -7.17
CA TYR A 23 3.04 8.73 -8.55
C TYR A 23 3.28 7.23 -8.71
N ASN A 24 4.32 6.68 -8.09
CA ASN A 24 4.60 5.25 -8.14
C ASN A 24 3.54 4.44 -7.39
N MET A 25 3.10 4.90 -6.22
CA MET A 25 2.01 4.25 -5.48
C MET A 25 0.69 4.27 -6.25
N GLN A 26 0.37 5.39 -6.90
CA GLN A 26 -0.79 5.55 -7.77
C GLN A 26 -0.72 4.62 -9.00
N THR A 27 0.37 4.67 -9.76
CA THR A 27 0.51 3.89 -11.01
C THR A 27 0.54 2.38 -10.76
N GLN A 28 1.06 1.94 -9.62
CA GLN A 28 1.03 0.53 -9.19
C GLN A 28 -0.29 0.12 -8.53
N LYS A 29 -1.26 1.03 -8.42
CA LYS A 29 -2.54 0.82 -7.70
C LYS A 29 -2.34 0.33 -6.27
N ARG A 30 -1.25 0.75 -5.62
CA ARG A 30 -0.89 0.35 -4.27
C ARG A 30 -1.53 1.26 -3.23
N ALA A 31 -1.69 2.55 -3.52
CA ALA A 31 -2.33 3.49 -2.62
C ALA A 31 -3.38 4.33 -3.34
N THR A 32 -4.33 4.85 -2.56
CA THR A 32 -5.24 5.92 -2.98
C THR A 32 -4.69 7.26 -2.50
N LEU A 33 -4.50 8.21 -3.40
CA LEU A 33 -4.06 9.56 -3.06
C LEU A 33 -5.26 10.45 -2.74
N VAL A 34 -5.11 11.26 -1.70
CA VAL A 34 -6.15 12.16 -1.19
C VAL A 34 -5.56 13.56 -0.98
N GLY A 35 -6.22 14.59 -1.49
CA GLY A 35 -5.80 15.98 -1.26
C GLY A 35 -5.74 16.80 -2.54
N GLN A 36 -4.66 17.55 -2.74
CA GLN A 36 -4.47 18.44 -3.90
C GLN A 36 -3.43 17.90 -4.88
N THR A 37 -3.48 18.41 -6.11
CA THR A 37 -2.44 18.20 -7.11
C THR A 37 -1.11 18.76 -6.62
N THR A 38 -0.03 17.99 -6.78
CA THR A 38 1.33 18.35 -6.33
C THR A 38 1.99 19.41 -7.22
N GLY A 39 3.16 19.91 -6.80
CA GLY A 39 3.81 21.07 -7.44
C GLY A 39 4.47 20.82 -8.81
N GLY A 40 4.76 19.58 -9.19
CA GLY A 40 5.23 19.20 -10.53
C GLY A 40 6.75 19.19 -10.74
N GLY A 41 7.55 18.79 -9.75
CA GLY A 41 9.01 18.71 -9.81
C GLY A 41 9.52 17.29 -10.04
N ALA A 42 9.44 16.77 -11.26
CA ALA A 42 9.83 15.40 -11.59
C ALA A 42 11.28 15.24 -12.02
N ASN A 43 11.85 16.24 -12.69
CA ASN A 43 13.14 16.10 -13.34
C ASN A 43 14.28 16.56 -12.43
N PRO A 44 15.24 15.68 -12.08
CA PRO A 44 16.41 16.10 -11.34
C PRO A 44 17.26 17.05 -12.18
N GLY A 45 17.87 18.03 -11.52
CA GLY A 45 18.70 19.04 -12.16
C GLY A 45 19.36 19.94 -11.13
N GLY A 46 19.92 21.04 -11.61
CA GLY A 46 20.53 22.02 -10.73
C GLY A 46 20.74 23.37 -11.40
N GLY A 47 20.92 24.39 -10.57
CA GLY A 47 21.32 25.71 -11.03
C GLY A 47 22.72 25.68 -11.62
N ARG A 48 22.88 26.26 -12.81
CA ARG A 48 24.15 26.51 -13.48
C ARG A 48 24.34 28.02 -13.59
N PRO A 49 25.45 28.58 -13.06
CA PRO A 49 25.70 30.00 -13.20
C PRO A 49 25.93 30.33 -14.68
N ILE A 50 25.30 31.41 -15.15
CA ILE A 50 25.58 32.01 -16.45
C ILE A 50 26.64 33.10 -16.27
N ASN A 51 26.50 33.93 -15.24
CA ASN A 51 27.44 34.96 -14.81
C ASN A 51 27.21 35.31 -13.33
N ALA A 52 27.80 36.41 -12.84
CA ALA A 52 27.70 36.84 -11.45
C ALA A 52 26.26 37.12 -10.95
N ASN A 53 25.32 37.40 -11.86
CA ASN A 53 23.96 37.84 -11.53
C ASN A 53 22.87 36.87 -12.01
N LEU A 54 23.21 35.89 -12.85
CA LEU A 54 22.24 35.01 -13.51
C LEU A 54 22.59 33.54 -13.32
N THR A 55 21.57 32.73 -13.01
CA THR A 55 21.64 31.27 -12.93
C THR A 55 20.47 30.68 -13.72
N VAL A 56 20.71 29.56 -14.40
CA VAL A 56 19.68 28.78 -15.10
C VAL A 56 19.57 27.39 -14.47
N PHE A 57 18.35 26.93 -14.20
CA PHE A 57 18.14 25.54 -13.81
C PHE A 57 18.19 24.66 -15.06
N ILE A 58 19.08 23.67 -15.09
CA ILE A 58 19.17 22.70 -16.19
C ILE A 58 18.81 21.32 -15.66
N PRO A 59 17.73 20.68 -16.17
CA PRO A 59 17.45 19.28 -15.84
C PRO A 59 18.54 18.40 -16.43
N THR A 60 19.08 17.51 -15.61
CA THR A 60 20.14 16.55 -16.00
C THR A 60 19.60 15.13 -16.12
N GLY A 61 18.33 14.92 -15.78
CA GLY A 61 17.65 13.64 -15.94
C GLY A 61 16.15 13.85 -16.12
N ARG A 62 15.48 12.77 -16.50
CA ARG A 62 14.03 12.72 -16.63
C ARG A 62 13.52 11.42 -16.04
N ALA A 63 12.66 11.51 -15.03
CA ALA A 63 11.90 10.36 -14.58
C ALA A 63 10.96 9.92 -15.71
N ILE A 64 10.91 8.63 -16.05
CA ILE A 64 9.94 8.08 -16.99
C ILE A 64 9.35 6.85 -16.32
N ASN A 65 8.08 6.93 -15.96
CA ASN A 65 7.41 5.80 -15.34
C ASN A 65 7.17 4.69 -16.38
N PRO A 66 7.45 3.42 -16.04
CA PRO A 66 7.38 2.32 -17.00
C PRO A 66 5.95 1.97 -17.42
N ILE A 67 4.92 2.36 -16.66
CA ILE A 67 3.51 2.09 -16.94
C ILE A 67 2.94 3.19 -17.83
N THR A 68 3.04 4.45 -17.40
CA THR A 68 2.42 5.58 -18.10
C THR A 68 3.24 6.11 -19.26
N LYS A 69 4.52 5.71 -19.35
CA LYS A 69 5.51 6.19 -20.33
C LYS A 69 5.72 7.72 -20.30
N THR A 70 5.35 8.36 -19.19
CA THR A 70 5.50 9.80 -18.94
C THR A 70 5.91 10.05 -17.48
N ASN A 71 5.80 11.30 -17.00
CA ASN A 71 6.03 11.70 -15.61
C ASN A 71 5.08 12.83 -15.18
N TRP A 72 5.32 13.36 -13.97
CA TRP A 72 4.52 14.41 -13.33
C TRP A 72 5.11 15.83 -13.50
N GLU A 73 6.12 16.01 -14.37
CA GLU A 73 6.78 17.31 -14.56
C GLU A 73 5.77 18.38 -15.00
N GLY A 74 5.72 19.49 -14.28
CA GLY A 74 4.88 20.65 -14.60
C GLY A 74 3.36 20.45 -14.44
N VAL A 75 2.90 19.21 -14.28
CA VAL A 75 1.48 18.86 -14.11
C VAL A 75 1.15 18.38 -12.69
N GLY A 76 2.16 17.91 -11.95
CA GLY A 76 1.98 17.30 -10.64
C GLY A 76 1.31 15.92 -10.70
N VAL A 77 1.24 15.28 -9.56
CA VAL A 77 0.49 14.05 -9.31
C VAL A 77 -0.92 14.45 -8.91
N ILE A 78 -1.91 14.01 -9.68
CA ILE A 78 -3.31 14.32 -9.43
C ILE A 78 -3.89 13.22 -8.52
N PRO A 79 -4.41 13.55 -7.32
CA PRO A 79 -4.98 12.55 -6.42
C PRO A 79 -6.30 12.00 -6.98
N GLU A 80 -6.59 10.72 -6.73
CA GLU A 80 -7.90 10.12 -7.06
C GLU A 80 -9.03 10.83 -6.30
N VAL A 81 -8.75 11.23 -5.05
CA VAL A 81 -9.71 11.90 -4.19
C VAL A 81 -9.26 13.32 -3.92
N LYS A 82 -9.84 14.27 -4.68
CA LYS A 82 -9.60 15.70 -4.44
C LYS A 82 -10.19 16.14 -3.09
N ALA A 83 -9.44 16.95 -2.36
CA ALA A 83 -9.84 17.59 -1.11
C ALA A 83 -9.05 18.89 -0.91
N SER A 84 -9.59 19.84 -0.15
CA SER A 84 -8.81 21.00 0.30
C SER A 84 -7.72 20.59 1.29
N GLU A 85 -6.80 21.51 1.60
CA GLU A 85 -5.76 21.27 2.60
C GLU A 85 -6.36 20.92 3.97
N GLU A 86 -7.43 21.61 4.35
CA GLU A 86 -8.13 21.43 5.62
C GLU A 86 -8.90 20.11 5.70
N GLU A 87 -9.41 19.62 4.57
CA GLU A 87 -10.23 18.41 4.49
C GLU A 87 -9.42 17.13 4.26
N ALA A 88 -8.22 17.24 3.69
CA ALA A 88 -7.47 16.10 3.18
C ALA A 88 -7.21 15.03 4.24
N TYR A 89 -6.80 15.45 5.44
CA TYR A 89 -6.55 14.53 6.56
C TYR A 89 -7.80 13.80 6.99
N GLU A 90 -8.88 14.53 7.30
CA GLU A 90 -10.11 13.93 7.81
C GLU A 90 -10.70 12.95 6.80
N LYS A 91 -10.70 13.33 5.52
CA LYS A 91 -11.19 12.47 4.43
C LYS A 91 -10.37 11.20 4.30
N ALA A 92 -9.03 11.31 4.27
CA ALA A 92 -8.14 10.17 4.20
C ALA A 92 -8.30 9.25 5.42
N TYR A 93 -8.43 9.83 6.62
CA TYR A 93 -8.61 9.08 7.86
C TYR A 93 -9.91 8.27 7.86
N GLN A 94 -11.04 8.87 7.48
CA GLN A 94 -12.31 8.15 7.42
C GLN A 94 -12.28 7.01 6.40
N MET A 95 -11.69 7.25 5.22
CA MET A 95 -11.49 6.20 4.22
C MET A 95 -10.59 5.07 4.74
N ALA A 96 -9.48 5.42 5.38
CA ALA A 96 -8.54 4.46 5.96
C ALA A 96 -9.20 3.63 7.07
N LYS A 97 -9.99 4.25 7.94
CA LYS A 97 -10.72 3.57 9.02
C LYS A 97 -11.71 2.55 8.46
N SER A 98 -12.56 2.96 7.52
CA SER A 98 -13.54 2.06 6.88
C SER A 98 -12.87 0.92 6.12
N ALA A 99 -11.79 1.21 5.39
CA ALA A 99 -11.02 0.19 4.68
C ALA A 99 -10.34 -0.79 5.65
N ALA A 100 -9.82 -0.31 6.79
CA ALA A 100 -9.21 -1.14 7.82
C ALA A 100 -10.24 -2.07 8.50
N GLU A 101 -11.45 -1.57 8.79
CA GLU A 101 -12.55 -2.39 9.32
C GLU A 101 -12.91 -3.52 8.35
N THR A 102 -13.09 -3.20 7.07
CA THR A 102 -13.38 -4.18 6.01
C THR A 102 -12.25 -5.20 5.86
N PHE A 103 -11.00 -4.74 5.84
CA PHE A 103 -9.82 -5.60 5.74
C PHE A 103 -9.73 -6.56 6.94
N ARG A 104 -9.91 -6.05 8.16
CA ARG A 104 -9.91 -6.85 9.38
C ARG A 104 -11.07 -7.85 9.41
N ALA A 105 -12.27 -7.47 8.98
CA ALA A 105 -13.40 -8.38 8.90
C ALA A 105 -13.14 -9.53 7.93
N LYS A 106 -12.65 -9.25 6.72
CA LYS A 106 -12.27 -10.28 5.74
C LYS A 106 -11.16 -11.20 6.27
N ARG A 107 -10.12 -10.60 6.87
CA ARG A 107 -9.04 -11.35 7.50
C ARG A 107 -9.61 -12.27 8.57
N ASN A 108 -10.33 -11.73 9.54
CA ASN A 108 -10.90 -12.48 10.67
C ASN A 108 -11.86 -13.59 10.19
N ALA A 109 -12.68 -13.34 9.18
CA ALA A 109 -13.55 -14.37 8.60
C ALA A 109 -12.73 -15.51 7.98
N LYS A 110 -11.67 -15.19 7.23
CA LYS A 110 -10.74 -16.20 6.71
C LYS A 110 -10.09 -17.01 7.84
N LEU A 111 -9.59 -16.34 8.89
CA LEU A 111 -8.95 -17.03 10.02
C LEU A 111 -9.95 -17.90 10.78
N GLY A 112 -11.18 -17.40 11.01
CA GLY A 112 -12.24 -18.13 11.69
C GLY A 112 -12.65 -19.39 10.93
N ASN A 113 -12.76 -19.31 9.59
CA ASN A 113 -13.08 -20.47 8.76
C ASN A 113 -11.97 -21.54 8.81
N LEU A 114 -10.71 -21.13 8.75
CA LEU A 114 -9.55 -22.03 8.88
C LEU A 114 -9.54 -22.74 10.22
N MET A 115 -9.71 -22.00 11.32
CA MET A 115 -9.74 -22.58 12.66
C MET A 115 -10.95 -23.51 12.86
N THR A 116 -12.10 -23.16 12.31
CA THR A 116 -13.31 -24.01 12.37
C THR A 116 -13.12 -25.31 11.60
N SER A 117 -12.47 -25.26 10.42
CA SER A 117 -12.12 -26.44 9.62
C SER A 117 -11.19 -27.37 10.41
N LEU A 118 -10.09 -26.83 10.92
CA LEU A 118 -9.11 -27.57 11.71
C LEU A 118 -9.75 -28.22 12.95
N ASN A 119 -10.54 -27.47 13.72
CA ASN A 119 -11.20 -28.02 14.91
C ASN A 119 -12.16 -29.16 14.56
N LYS A 120 -12.92 -29.02 13.47
CA LYS A 120 -13.83 -30.08 13.02
C LYS A 120 -13.06 -31.36 12.69
N ASP A 121 -11.96 -31.24 11.96
CA ASP A 121 -11.17 -32.40 11.56
C ASP A 121 -10.46 -33.08 12.74
N LEU A 122 -10.08 -32.30 13.76
CA LEU A 122 -9.58 -32.81 15.05
C LEU A 122 -10.67 -33.52 15.86
N GLU A 123 -11.88 -32.97 15.92
CA GLU A 123 -13.01 -33.57 16.66
C GLU A 123 -13.49 -34.89 16.04
N THR A 124 -13.41 -35.02 14.71
CA THR A 124 -13.81 -36.24 13.99
C THR A 124 -12.61 -37.11 13.56
N TYR A 125 -11.53 -37.09 14.35
CA TYR A 125 -10.29 -37.79 14.01
C TYR A 125 -10.48 -39.30 13.74
N ASP A 126 -9.95 -39.75 12.61
CA ASP A 126 -9.85 -41.15 12.19
C ASP A 126 -8.39 -41.39 11.77
N ALA A 127 -7.73 -42.35 12.43
CA ALA A 127 -6.30 -42.61 12.25
C ALA A 127 -5.91 -42.99 10.81
N ASP A 128 -6.85 -43.51 10.02
CA ASP A 128 -6.58 -43.94 8.65
C ASP A 128 -6.83 -42.82 7.62
N LYS A 129 -7.49 -41.71 8.01
CA LYS A 129 -8.01 -40.70 7.06
C LYS A 129 -7.69 -39.25 7.41
N SER A 130 -7.50 -38.94 8.69
CA SER A 130 -7.48 -37.55 9.15
C SER A 130 -6.09 -36.91 9.12
N GLU A 131 -5.01 -37.68 9.21
CA GLU A 131 -3.64 -37.15 9.36
C GLU A 131 -3.27 -36.18 8.22
N SER A 132 -3.48 -36.58 6.95
CA SER A 132 -3.12 -35.74 5.80
C SER A 132 -3.93 -34.45 5.72
N VAL A 133 -5.22 -34.51 6.09
CA VAL A 133 -6.13 -33.37 6.04
C VAL A 133 -5.79 -32.36 7.14
N ILE A 134 -5.56 -32.85 8.36
CA ILE A 134 -5.14 -32.02 9.49
C ILE A 134 -3.80 -31.35 9.21
N GLN A 135 -2.84 -32.08 8.62
CA GLN A 135 -1.55 -31.51 8.25
C GLN A 135 -1.69 -30.39 7.21
N GLU A 136 -2.57 -30.55 6.21
CA GLU A 136 -2.84 -29.52 5.21
C GLU A 136 -3.47 -28.27 5.84
N ASP A 137 -4.43 -28.44 6.75
CA ASP A 137 -5.09 -27.32 7.42
C ASP A 137 -4.18 -26.61 8.43
N LEU A 138 -3.30 -27.33 9.12
CA LEU A 138 -2.23 -26.75 9.93
C LEU A 138 -1.26 -25.92 9.07
N GLN A 139 -0.85 -26.45 7.91
CA GLN A 139 0.02 -25.73 6.97
C GLN A 139 -0.63 -24.42 6.50
N LYS A 140 -1.92 -24.45 6.13
CA LYS A 140 -2.67 -23.24 5.77
C LYS A 140 -2.76 -22.25 6.93
N CYS A 141 -2.88 -22.72 8.17
CA CYS A 141 -2.88 -21.86 9.35
C CYS A 141 -1.52 -21.18 9.56
N VAL A 142 -0.41 -21.90 9.37
CA VAL A 142 0.94 -21.34 9.44
C VAL A 142 1.18 -20.31 8.33
N GLU A 143 0.83 -20.63 7.09
CA GLU A 143 0.95 -19.71 5.95
C GLU A 143 0.10 -18.44 6.11
N ALA A 144 -1.04 -18.55 6.81
CA ALA A 144 -1.88 -17.41 7.14
C ALA A 144 -1.40 -16.62 8.37
N ASN A 145 -0.28 -17.00 9.00
CA ASN A 145 0.21 -16.50 10.29
C ASN A 145 -0.87 -16.55 11.40
N ILE A 146 -1.65 -17.64 11.43
CA ILE A 146 -2.64 -17.93 12.48
C ILE A 146 -2.00 -18.74 13.60
N LEU A 147 -1.14 -19.69 13.24
CA LEU A 147 -0.38 -20.53 14.15
C LEU A 147 1.10 -20.37 13.82
N GLU A 148 1.92 -20.13 14.83
CA GLU A 148 3.37 -20.26 14.71
C GLU A 148 3.79 -21.68 15.12
N GLU A 149 4.98 -22.12 14.72
CA GLU A 149 5.54 -23.42 15.16
C GLU A 149 5.52 -23.57 16.68
N TRP A 150 5.71 -22.46 17.41
CA TRP A 150 5.57 -22.41 18.86
C TRP A 150 4.16 -22.82 19.34
N ASN A 151 3.10 -22.41 18.65
CA ASN A 151 1.74 -22.73 19.05
C ASN A 151 1.41 -24.22 18.89
N ILE A 152 2.02 -24.89 17.91
CA ILE A 152 1.84 -26.33 17.68
C ILE A 152 2.47 -27.14 18.83
N ASN A 153 3.65 -26.73 19.32
CA ASN A 153 4.35 -27.42 20.41
C ASN A 153 3.70 -27.23 21.80
N MET A 154 2.71 -26.35 21.91
CA MET A 154 2.00 -26.01 23.15
C MET A 154 0.59 -26.60 23.24
N MET A 155 0.09 -27.23 22.18
CA MET A 155 -1.18 -27.95 22.14
C MET A 155 -0.96 -29.42 22.51
#